data_AF-A0A6P7HYE5-F1
#
_entry.id   AF-A0A6P7HYE5-F1
#
_cell.length_a   1.000
_cell.length_b   1.000
_cell.length_c   1.000
_cell.angle_alpha   90.00
_cell.angle_beta   90.00
_cell.angle_gamma   90.00
#
_symmetry.space_group_name_H-M   'P 1'
#
loop_
_entity.id
_entity.type
_entity.pdbx_description
1 polymer ?
#
loop_
_entity_poly.entity_id
_entity_poly.type
_entity_poly.pdbx_seq_one_letter_code
_entity_poly.pdbx_strand_id
1 'polypeptide(L)'
;MATVPQGNVGKPRFGPSDRLIAIFRACSRDPTDAVKTRLRRMLHLFLQHHRDDEGRGRSKVLAVKCCCEAETWYYRILENLLIQERQRLGISDVSDMLEYDLLQSCLVACCLEISVTSNHLSCDFPLLQQLLNVASYQFWKVIEPVLRLGVGLPGLVVKHLAQVEVKVLESLAWTRDSPLWEEIRANEGHMPACQQVMLPTQLEGSIRTDFPSTLNRPRRSSSFHLFARKVYILMGVRLRGLCSALDISDELRLKTWTCFEYSLVHCTSLMVDRHLDQLLMCAIYIIAKISQMEIPFKRIMKCYESQPHTSRSVCKNVLISEKDDAVLTPRTPSAHYPGPSQVKRGNLIYFYNQTYTTKMQHFAKQFAPTFGGDTPPLSPYPQLKKASPRRQRLPCSPTIFVSPYNAETITPFTSRLCYYFNSSPSECLCEINNMIRTGRSPRRSCYALSMDREDGEDEDGDDGPSAKRLRLNSQSAWQRRLRNVMNDRITRQNQDQVQSFPVNRSMLH
;
A
#
# COMPACT_ATOMS: atom_id res chain seq x y z
N MET A 1 46.02 -9.38 -30.21
CA MET A 1 44.61 -9.74 -30.49
C MET A 1 44.09 -10.59 -29.36
N ALA A 2 43.11 -10.09 -28.60
CA ALA A 2 42.17 -10.90 -27.81
C ALA A 2 41.04 -9.97 -27.36
N THR A 3 39.96 -10.00 -28.14
CA THR A 3 38.71 -9.29 -27.91
C THR A 3 37.92 -9.96 -26.80
N VAL A 4 37.57 -9.20 -25.76
CA VAL A 4 36.61 -9.61 -24.72
C VAL A 4 35.19 -9.44 -25.31
N PRO A 5 34.32 -10.48 -25.29
CA PRO A 5 32.97 -10.35 -25.81
C PRO A 5 32.07 -9.62 -24.81
N GLN A 6 31.39 -8.59 -25.31
CA GLN A 6 30.31 -7.88 -24.62
C GLN A 6 29.18 -8.86 -24.28
N GLY A 7 28.76 -8.85 -23.00
CA GLY A 7 27.68 -9.66 -22.47
C GLY A 7 26.33 -9.29 -23.08
N ASN A 8 25.81 -10.23 -23.87
CA ASN A 8 24.47 -10.37 -24.42
C ASN A 8 23.36 -9.84 -23.50
N VAL A 9 22.53 -8.92 -23.99
CA VAL A 9 21.23 -8.56 -23.39
C VAL A 9 20.33 -9.80 -23.50
N GLY A 10 20.13 -10.47 -22.36
CA GLY A 10 19.71 -11.87 -22.29
C GLY A 10 18.29 -12.15 -22.77
N LYS A 11 18.15 -13.25 -23.53
CA LYS A 11 16.88 -13.97 -23.73
C LYS A 11 16.26 -14.34 -22.37
N PRO A 12 14.91 -14.40 -22.25
CA PRO A 12 14.27 -14.87 -21.03
C PRO A 12 14.74 -16.31 -20.73
N ARG A 13 15.35 -16.52 -19.56
CA ARG A 13 15.67 -17.86 -19.06
C ARG A 13 14.37 -18.52 -18.61
N PHE A 14 14.04 -19.66 -19.21
CA PHE A 14 12.92 -20.50 -18.76
C PHE A 14 13.40 -21.39 -17.61
N GLY A 15 12.71 -21.34 -16.46
CA GLY A 15 13.02 -22.15 -15.28
C GLY A 15 13.75 -21.40 -14.15
N PRO A 16 14.07 -22.12 -13.06
CA PRO A 16 14.74 -21.55 -11.89
C PRO A 16 16.18 -21.12 -12.22
N SER A 17 16.65 -20.06 -11.57
CA SER A 17 18.06 -19.64 -11.69
C SER A 17 18.99 -20.61 -10.96
N ASP A 18 20.28 -20.59 -11.30
CA ASP A 18 21.31 -21.39 -10.60
C ASP A 18 21.33 -21.10 -9.09
N ARG A 19 21.02 -19.86 -8.71
CA ARG A 19 20.90 -19.43 -7.31
C ARG A 19 19.68 -20.02 -6.64
N LEU A 20 18.52 -20.03 -7.31
CA LEU A 20 17.30 -20.65 -6.79
C LEU A 20 17.46 -22.17 -6.66
N ILE A 21 18.12 -22.81 -7.63
CA ILE A 21 18.46 -24.24 -7.55
C ILE A 21 19.36 -24.52 -6.34
N ALA A 22 20.36 -23.67 -6.08
CA ALA A 22 21.19 -23.80 -4.88
C ALA A 22 20.39 -23.62 -3.58
N ILE A 23 19.40 -22.71 -3.57
CA ILE A 23 18.47 -22.53 -2.45
C ILE A 23 17.65 -23.80 -2.21
N PHE A 24 17.12 -24.42 -3.28
CA PHE A 24 16.34 -25.66 -3.22
C PHE A 24 17.18 -26.84 -2.71
N ARG A 25 18.39 -27.01 -3.22
CA ARG A 25 19.31 -28.08 -2.76
C ARG A 25 19.76 -27.93 -1.31
N ALA A 26 19.73 -26.71 -0.78
CA ALA A 26 20.04 -26.43 0.63
C ALA A 26 18.85 -26.69 1.58
N CYS A 27 17.67 -27.01 1.06
CA CYS A 27 16.51 -27.39 1.84
C CYS A 27 16.65 -28.83 2.34
N SER A 28 16.11 -29.13 3.54
CA SER A 28 16.12 -30.50 4.07
C SER A 28 15.36 -31.49 3.19
N ARG A 29 14.36 -31.01 2.44
CA ARG A 29 13.69 -31.73 1.36
C ARG A 29 13.76 -30.91 0.09
N ASP A 30 14.23 -31.49 -1.01
CA ASP A 30 14.33 -30.78 -2.29
C ASP A 30 12.91 -30.52 -2.87
N PRO A 31 12.45 -29.27 -2.95
CA PRO A 31 11.11 -28.94 -3.41
C PRO A 31 11.02 -28.78 -4.93
N THR A 32 12.11 -29.00 -5.68
CA THR A 32 12.20 -28.70 -7.12
C THR A 32 11.05 -29.30 -7.92
N ASP A 33 10.80 -30.60 -7.79
CA ASP A 33 9.76 -31.30 -8.57
C ASP A 33 8.35 -30.94 -8.10
N ALA A 34 8.14 -30.77 -6.79
CA ALA A 34 6.85 -30.37 -6.23
C ALA A 34 6.44 -28.97 -6.71
N VAL A 35 7.37 -28.01 -6.63
CA VAL A 35 7.19 -26.63 -7.12
C VAL A 35 6.88 -26.62 -8.62
N LYS A 36 7.69 -27.32 -9.42
CA LYS A 36 7.54 -27.39 -10.88
C LYS A 36 6.21 -28.03 -11.28
N THR A 37 5.82 -29.11 -10.61
CA THR A 37 4.56 -29.82 -10.89
C THR A 37 3.35 -28.96 -10.55
N ARG A 38 3.37 -28.28 -9.39
CA ARG A 38 2.30 -27.37 -8.98
C ARG A 38 2.13 -26.21 -9.96
N LEU A 39 3.23 -25.54 -10.32
CA LEU A 39 3.23 -24.44 -11.28
C LEU A 39 2.60 -24.88 -12.61
N ARG A 40 3.07 -26.01 -13.17
CA ARG A 40 2.55 -26.55 -14.43
C ARG A 40 1.06 -26.89 -14.35
N ARG A 41 0.61 -27.52 -13.27
CA ARG A 41 -0.81 -27.86 -13.06
C ARG A 41 -1.69 -26.60 -13.11
N MET A 42 -1.31 -25.56 -12.38
CA MET A 42 -2.11 -24.32 -12.31
C MET A 42 -2.10 -23.54 -13.63
N LEU A 43 -0.95 -23.45 -14.31
CA LEU A 43 -0.87 -22.86 -15.64
C LEU A 43 -1.72 -23.65 -16.65
N HIS A 44 -1.80 -24.98 -16.52
CA HIS A 44 -2.63 -25.82 -17.37
C HIS A 44 -4.13 -25.54 -17.18
N LEU A 45 -4.61 -25.40 -15.94
CA LEU A 45 -6.00 -25.02 -15.66
C LEU A 45 -6.40 -23.71 -16.35
N PHE A 46 -5.52 -22.71 -16.27
CA PHE A 46 -5.72 -21.42 -16.96
C PHE A 46 -5.75 -21.56 -18.48
N LEU A 47 -4.85 -22.36 -19.07
CA LEU A 47 -4.83 -22.60 -20.51
C LEU A 47 -6.04 -23.38 -21.00
N GLN A 48 -6.52 -24.36 -20.22
CA GLN A 48 -7.69 -25.16 -20.57
C GLN A 48 -8.92 -24.27 -20.71
N HIS A 49 -9.16 -23.37 -19.75
CA HIS A 49 -10.26 -22.40 -19.82
C HIS A 49 -10.26 -21.56 -21.11
N HIS A 50 -9.07 -21.16 -21.59
CA HIS A 50 -8.95 -20.39 -22.83
C HIS A 50 -8.95 -21.25 -24.11
N ARG A 51 -8.78 -22.57 -24.02
CA ARG A 51 -8.88 -23.48 -25.17
C ARG A 51 -10.33 -23.75 -25.56
N ASP A 52 -11.20 -23.86 -24.56
CA ASP A 52 -12.61 -24.21 -24.72
C ASP A 52 -13.47 -23.05 -25.25
N ASP A 53 -12.92 -21.84 -25.35
CA ASP A 53 -13.54 -20.68 -26.01
C ASP A 53 -13.27 -20.72 -27.53
N GLU A 54 -14.17 -21.34 -28.28
CA GLU A 54 -14.02 -21.60 -29.73
C GLU A 54 -13.92 -20.33 -30.60
N GLY A 55 -14.28 -19.15 -30.08
CA GLY A 55 -14.38 -17.90 -30.87
C GLY A 55 -13.16 -16.97 -30.87
N ARG A 56 -12.07 -17.27 -30.14
CA ARG A 56 -11.04 -16.23 -29.83
C ARG A 56 -9.58 -16.69 -30.01
N GLY A 57 -9.17 -16.99 -31.25
CA GLY A 57 -7.79 -17.40 -31.58
C GLY A 57 -6.68 -16.48 -31.02
N ARG A 58 -6.90 -15.15 -31.02
CA ARG A 58 -5.95 -14.18 -30.41
C ARG A 58 -5.81 -14.34 -28.89
N SER A 59 -6.89 -14.71 -28.20
CA SER A 59 -6.86 -14.93 -26.74
C SER A 59 -6.09 -16.19 -26.39
N LYS A 60 -6.16 -17.23 -27.22
CA LYS A 60 -5.37 -18.46 -27.05
C LYS A 60 -3.87 -18.17 -27.10
N VAL A 61 -3.43 -17.39 -28.08
CA VAL A 61 -2.02 -16.97 -28.21
C VAL A 61 -1.57 -16.13 -27.01
N LEU A 62 -2.40 -15.17 -26.59
CA LEU A 62 -2.10 -14.34 -25.42
C LEU A 62 -2.06 -15.15 -24.12
N ALA A 63 -2.96 -16.13 -23.94
CA ALA A 63 -2.97 -16.99 -22.76
C ALA A 63 -1.68 -17.83 -22.66
N VAL A 64 -1.20 -18.39 -23.77
CA VAL A 64 0.10 -19.10 -23.81
C VAL A 64 1.25 -18.16 -23.45
N LYS A 65 1.25 -16.94 -24.01
CA LYS A 65 2.25 -15.92 -23.67
C LYS A 65 2.22 -15.58 -22.17
N CYS A 66 1.03 -15.37 -21.61
CA CYS A 66 0.85 -15.11 -20.17
C CYS A 66 1.39 -16.25 -19.31
N CYS A 67 1.23 -17.52 -19.70
CA CYS A 67 1.79 -18.64 -18.94
C CYS A 67 3.33 -18.65 -18.95
N CYS A 68 3.95 -18.40 -20.10
CA CYS A 68 5.42 -18.32 -20.21
C CYS A 68 5.98 -17.17 -19.36
N GLU A 69 5.33 -16.01 -19.39
CA GLU A 69 5.70 -14.86 -18.56
C GLU A 69 5.45 -15.13 -17.07
N ALA A 70 4.32 -15.76 -16.72
CA ALA A 70 3.99 -16.12 -15.34
C ALA A 70 4.98 -17.11 -14.74
N GLU A 71 5.46 -18.09 -15.51
CA GLU A 71 6.53 -18.99 -15.07
C GLU A 71 7.83 -18.22 -14.76
N THR A 72 8.19 -17.25 -15.61
CA THR A 72 9.38 -16.40 -15.39
C THR A 72 9.21 -15.52 -14.15
N TRP A 73 8.04 -14.89 -13.99
CA TRP A 73 7.71 -14.09 -12.81
C TRP A 73 7.73 -14.93 -11.54
N TYR A 74 7.18 -16.14 -11.58
CA TYR A 74 7.09 -17.03 -10.45
C TYR A 74 8.47 -17.35 -9.87
N TYR A 75 9.40 -17.86 -10.66
CA TYR A 75 10.74 -18.19 -10.16
C TYR A 75 11.49 -16.94 -9.69
N ARG A 76 11.36 -15.82 -10.40
CA ARG A 76 12.01 -14.56 -10.01
C ARG A 76 11.47 -14.02 -8.69
N ILE A 77 10.16 -13.98 -8.51
CA ILE A 77 9.52 -13.47 -7.29
C ILE A 77 9.79 -14.44 -6.14
N LEU A 78 9.64 -15.74 -6.36
CA LEU A 78 9.92 -16.77 -5.36
C LEU A 78 11.36 -16.67 -4.85
N GLU A 79 12.36 -16.58 -5.74
CA GLU A 79 13.75 -16.43 -5.35
C GLU A 79 13.97 -15.22 -4.43
N ASN A 80 13.45 -14.05 -4.81
CA ASN A 80 13.62 -12.83 -4.02
C ASN A 80 12.87 -12.90 -2.67
N LEU A 81 11.68 -13.51 -2.62
CA LEU A 81 10.97 -13.76 -1.37
C LEU A 81 11.77 -14.66 -0.43
N LEU A 82 12.30 -15.78 -0.93
CA LEU A 82 13.09 -16.70 -0.11
C LEU A 82 14.37 -16.05 0.40
N ILE A 83 15.06 -15.27 -0.43
CA ILE A 83 16.26 -14.53 0.02
C ILE A 83 15.91 -13.55 1.14
N GLN A 84 14.84 -12.78 0.95
CA GLN A 84 14.39 -11.82 1.96
C GLN A 84 13.98 -12.51 3.26
N GLU A 85 13.27 -13.65 3.17
CA GLU A 85 12.82 -14.39 4.35
C GLU A 85 13.97 -15.10 5.07
N ARG A 86 14.95 -15.67 4.36
CA ARG A 86 16.20 -16.18 4.95
C ARG A 86 16.94 -15.08 5.72
N GLN A 87 17.05 -13.87 5.13
CA GLN A 87 17.67 -12.73 5.81
C GLN A 87 16.87 -12.26 7.03
N ARG A 88 15.53 -12.27 6.95
CA ARG A 88 14.64 -11.81 8.02
C ARG A 88 14.60 -12.76 9.22
N LEU A 89 14.56 -14.06 8.95
CA LEU A 89 14.45 -15.11 9.97
C LEU A 89 15.80 -15.63 10.45
N GLY A 90 16.88 -15.37 9.69
CA GLY A 90 18.20 -15.93 9.99
C GLY A 90 18.28 -17.44 9.78
N ILE A 91 17.33 -18.02 9.01
CA ILE A 91 17.27 -19.46 8.74
C ILE A 91 17.82 -19.77 7.35
N SER A 92 18.52 -20.90 7.24
CA SER A 92 19.01 -21.43 5.97
C SER A 92 18.01 -22.38 5.32
N ASP A 93 17.32 -23.19 6.14
CA ASP A 93 16.27 -24.09 5.65
C ASP A 93 14.95 -23.34 5.49
N VAL A 94 14.33 -23.48 4.32
CA VAL A 94 13.05 -22.85 3.95
C VAL A 94 12.05 -23.89 3.41
N SER A 95 12.28 -25.17 3.70
CA SER A 95 11.45 -26.30 3.26
C SER A 95 9.97 -26.07 3.59
N ASP A 96 9.67 -25.69 4.84
CA ASP A 96 8.29 -25.46 5.31
C ASP A 96 7.55 -24.41 4.47
N MET A 97 8.25 -23.34 4.05
CA MET A 97 7.67 -22.28 3.21
C MET A 97 7.40 -22.75 1.79
N LEU A 98 8.26 -23.63 1.27
CA LEU A 98 8.15 -24.16 -0.09
C LEU A 98 7.10 -25.27 -0.19
N GLU A 99 6.97 -26.08 0.86
CA GLU A 99 5.94 -27.10 0.98
C GLU A 99 4.54 -26.52 1.17
N TYR A 100 4.43 -25.32 1.75
CA TYR A 100 3.15 -24.68 2.03
C TYR A 100 2.36 -24.38 0.73
N ASP A 101 1.38 -25.24 0.44
CA ASP A 101 0.62 -25.25 -0.83
C ASP A 101 -0.06 -23.92 -1.12
N LEU A 102 -0.66 -23.32 -0.09
CA LEU A 102 -1.40 -22.08 -0.23
C LEU A 102 -0.52 -20.91 -0.66
N LEU A 103 0.70 -20.77 -0.10
CA LEU A 103 1.62 -19.71 -0.50
C LEU A 103 2.01 -19.87 -1.98
N GLN A 104 2.32 -21.08 -2.40
CA GLN A 104 2.71 -21.34 -3.78
C GLN A 104 1.55 -21.10 -4.74
N SER A 105 0.34 -21.56 -4.40
CA SER A 105 -0.86 -21.35 -5.20
C SER A 105 -1.21 -19.86 -5.34
N CYS A 106 -1.19 -19.10 -4.24
CA CYS A 106 -1.37 -17.64 -4.28
C CYS A 106 -0.28 -16.95 -5.11
N LEU A 107 0.97 -17.41 -5.01
CA LEU A 107 2.07 -16.82 -5.77
C LEU A 107 1.94 -17.08 -7.28
N VAL A 108 1.55 -18.29 -7.69
CA VAL A 108 1.26 -18.59 -9.10
C VAL A 108 0.10 -17.74 -9.60
N ALA A 109 -0.99 -17.63 -8.83
CA ALA A 109 -2.12 -16.77 -9.17
C ALA A 109 -1.67 -15.30 -9.33
N CYS A 110 -0.77 -14.81 -8.47
CA CYS A 110 -0.25 -13.44 -8.57
C CYS A 110 0.60 -13.24 -9.83
N CYS A 111 1.42 -14.23 -10.20
CA CYS A 111 2.24 -14.18 -11.42
C CYS A 111 1.40 -14.24 -12.69
N LEU A 112 0.31 -15.01 -12.68
CA LEU A 112 -0.69 -14.99 -13.74
C LEU A 112 -1.38 -13.63 -13.81
N GLU A 113 -1.83 -13.07 -12.68
CA GLU A 113 -2.46 -11.75 -12.64
C GLU A 113 -1.55 -10.65 -13.22
N ILE A 114 -0.26 -10.67 -12.85
CA ILE A 114 0.76 -9.77 -13.41
C ILE A 114 0.83 -9.91 -14.93
N SER A 115 0.87 -11.15 -15.44
CA SER A 115 1.04 -11.44 -16.87
C SER A 115 -0.22 -11.12 -17.67
N VAL A 116 -1.39 -11.48 -17.16
CA VAL A 116 -2.72 -11.14 -17.72
C VAL A 116 -2.87 -9.63 -17.85
N THR A 117 -2.55 -8.89 -16.78
CA THR A 117 -2.60 -7.42 -16.76
C THR A 117 -1.62 -6.80 -17.75
N SER A 118 -0.38 -7.30 -17.79
CA SER A 118 0.67 -6.79 -18.68
C SER A 118 0.34 -6.98 -20.16
N ASN A 119 -0.39 -8.04 -20.50
CA ASN A 119 -0.79 -8.36 -21.87
C ASN A 119 -2.20 -7.90 -22.22
N HIS A 120 -2.90 -7.22 -21.31
CA HIS A 120 -4.29 -6.80 -21.48
C HIS A 120 -5.23 -7.94 -21.90
N LEU A 121 -4.99 -9.14 -21.38
CA LEU A 121 -5.86 -10.28 -21.64
C LEU A 121 -7.17 -10.08 -20.88
N SER A 122 -8.30 -10.27 -21.55
CA SER A 122 -9.63 -10.18 -20.96
C SER A 122 -9.90 -11.38 -20.05
N CYS A 123 -9.41 -11.31 -18.82
CA CYS A 123 -9.69 -12.24 -17.74
C CYS A 123 -9.83 -11.42 -16.45
N ASP A 124 -11.05 -11.32 -15.95
CA ASP A 124 -11.31 -10.55 -14.73
C ASP A 124 -10.68 -11.23 -13.52
N PHE A 125 -10.20 -10.43 -12.55
CA PHE A 125 -9.54 -10.93 -11.34
C PHE A 125 -10.36 -12.01 -10.61
N PRO A 126 -11.66 -11.85 -10.31
CA PRO A 126 -12.43 -12.89 -9.60
C PRO A 126 -12.52 -14.20 -10.39
N LEU A 127 -12.61 -14.12 -11.73
CA LEU A 127 -12.64 -15.30 -12.58
C LEU A 127 -11.30 -16.06 -12.49
N LEU A 128 -10.17 -15.36 -12.53
CA LEU A 128 -8.86 -15.99 -12.38
C LEU A 128 -8.72 -16.70 -11.03
N GLN A 129 -9.18 -16.08 -9.94
CA GLN A 129 -9.17 -16.69 -8.61
C GLN A 129 -10.01 -17.96 -8.56
N GLN A 130 -11.21 -17.94 -9.15
CA GLN A 130 -12.09 -19.11 -9.23
C GLN A 130 -11.47 -20.25 -10.05
N LEU A 131 -10.86 -19.94 -11.20
CA LEU A 131 -10.21 -20.93 -12.06
C LEU A 131 -9.05 -21.66 -11.36
N LEU A 132 -8.32 -20.93 -10.51
CA LEU A 132 -7.17 -21.45 -9.78
C LEU A 132 -7.54 -22.03 -8.41
N ASN A 133 -8.82 -21.96 -8.02
CA ASN A 133 -9.32 -22.32 -6.70
C ASN A 133 -8.54 -21.62 -5.56
N VAL A 134 -8.28 -20.32 -5.73
CA VAL A 134 -7.59 -19.50 -4.73
C VAL A 134 -8.58 -18.49 -4.14
N ALA A 135 -8.79 -18.54 -2.82
CA ALA A 135 -9.65 -17.59 -2.16
C ALA A 135 -9.02 -16.18 -2.13
N SER A 136 -9.82 -15.16 -2.42
CA SER A 136 -9.38 -13.75 -2.46
C SER A 136 -8.68 -13.29 -1.18
N TYR A 137 -9.19 -13.71 -0.01
CA TYR A 137 -8.59 -13.41 1.29
C TYR A 137 -7.16 -13.96 1.44
N GLN A 138 -6.90 -15.16 0.91
CA GLN A 138 -5.56 -15.77 0.96
C GLN A 138 -4.63 -15.15 -0.09
N PHE A 139 -5.15 -14.84 -1.28
CA PHE A 139 -4.40 -14.13 -2.32
C PHE A 139 -3.89 -12.78 -1.83
N TRP A 140 -4.72 -11.99 -1.14
CA TRP A 140 -4.33 -10.66 -0.65
C TRP A 140 -3.06 -10.66 0.20
N LYS A 141 -2.80 -11.74 0.95
CA LYS A 141 -1.61 -11.90 1.80
C LYS A 141 -0.30 -11.85 0.99
N VAL A 142 -0.32 -12.16 -0.31
CA VAL A 142 0.87 -12.16 -1.19
C VAL A 142 1.11 -10.83 -1.91
N ILE A 143 0.09 -9.98 -2.05
CA ILE A 143 0.17 -8.73 -2.83
C ILE A 143 1.26 -7.81 -2.30
N GLU A 144 1.19 -7.47 -1.01
CA GLU A 144 2.14 -6.52 -0.40
C GLU A 144 3.58 -7.05 -0.37
N PRO A 145 3.87 -8.32 0.02
CA PRO A 145 5.18 -8.91 -0.15
C PRO A 145 5.73 -8.75 -1.57
N VAL A 146 4.95 -9.08 -2.60
CA VAL A 146 5.37 -8.99 -4.01
C VAL A 146 5.68 -7.55 -4.42
N LEU A 147 4.82 -6.59 -4.06
CA LEU A 147 5.04 -5.17 -4.37
C LEU A 147 6.29 -4.61 -3.68
N ARG A 148 6.63 -5.09 -2.47
CA ARG A 148 7.80 -4.63 -1.70
C ARG A 148 9.13 -5.15 -2.25
N LEU A 149 9.16 -6.24 -3.01
CA LEU A 149 10.40 -6.81 -3.56
C LEU A 149 11.12 -5.86 -4.53
N GLY A 150 10.41 -4.90 -5.14
CA GLY A 150 11.01 -3.97 -6.08
C GLY A 150 11.55 -4.65 -7.35
N VAL A 151 10.95 -5.77 -7.78
CA VAL A 151 11.35 -6.54 -8.99
C VAL A 151 11.15 -5.78 -10.32
N GLY A 152 10.83 -4.49 -10.29
CA GLY A 152 10.61 -3.67 -11.48
C GLY A 152 9.31 -4.00 -12.21
N LEU A 153 8.21 -4.20 -11.47
CA LEU A 153 6.89 -4.40 -12.07
C LEU A 153 6.45 -3.16 -12.87
N PRO A 154 5.78 -3.32 -14.03
CA PRO A 154 5.21 -2.20 -14.77
C PRO A 154 4.25 -1.36 -13.90
N GLY A 155 4.25 -0.04 -14.06
CA GLY A 155 3.41 0.85 -13.25
C GLY A 155 1.91 0.55 -13.34
N LEU A 156 1.44 0.08 -14.51
CA LEU A 156 0.07 -0.39 -14.69
C LEU A 156 -0.26 -1.58 -13.79
N VAL A 157 0.66 -2.54 -13.68
CA VAL A 157 0.50 -3.74 -12.84
C VAL A 157 0.48 -3.35 -11.36
N VAL A 158 1.37 -2.44 -10.94
CA VAL A 158 1.37 -1.95 -9.55
C VAL A 158 0.04 -1.28 -9.21
N LYS A 159 -0.47 -0.42 -10.10
CA LYS A 159 -1.78 0.22 -9.92
C LYS A 159 -2.91 -0.81 -9.85
N HIS A 160 -2.89 -1.80 -10.73
CA HIS A 160 -3.88 -2.86 -10.78
C HIS A 160 -3.88 -3.71 -9.50
N LEU A 161 -2.71 -4.18 -9.04
CA LEU A 161 -2.59 -4.96 -7.81
C LEU A 161 -3.04 -4.17 -6.56
N ALA A 162 -2.77 -2.86 -6.52
CA ALA A 162 -3.29 -1.99 -5.47
C ALA A 162 -4.83 -1.87 -5.52
N GLN A 163 -5.42 -1.81 -6.71
CA GLN A 163 -6.88 -1.84 -6.87
C GLN A 163 -7.48 -3.19 -6.47
N VAL A 164 -6.83 -4.29 -6.82
CA VAL A 164 -7.22 -5.64 -6.40
C VAL A 164 -7.18 -5.75 -4.87
N GLU A 165 -6.11 -5.26 -4.22
CA GLU A 165 -6.02 -5.24 -2.77
C GLU A 165 -7.22 -4.52 -2.13
N VAL A 166 -7.58 -3.34 -2.65
CA VAL A 166 -8.76 -2.60 -2.15
C VAL A 166 -10.05 -3.40 -2.36
N LYS A 167 -10.25 -4.01 -3.54
CA LYS A 167 -11.42 -4.85 -3.84
C LYS A 167 -11.56 -6.03 -2.89
N VAL A 168 -10.44 -6.67 -2.55
CA VAL A 168 -10.43 -7.78 -1.58
C VAL A 168 -10.84 -7.28 -0.20
N LEU A 169 -10.25 -6.17 0.26
CA LEU A 169 -10.55 -5.58 1.56
C LEU A 169 -12.02 -5.14 1.67
N GLU A 170 -12.62 -4.61 0.61
CA GLU A 170 -13.97 -4.02 0.66
C GLU A 170 -15.12 -5.00 0.42
N SER A 171 -14.88 -6.12 -0.29
CA SER A 171 -15.96 -7.06 -0.62
C SER A 171 -15.51 -8.51 -0.82
N LEU A 172 -14.44 -8.79 -1.57
CA LEU A 172 -14.15 -10.18 -1.98
C LEU A 172 -13.67 -11.08 -0.84
N ALA A 173 -13.09 -10.53 0.23
CA ALA A 173 -12.78 -11.29 1.43
C ALA A 173 -14.01 -11.60 2.30
N TRP A 174 -15.14 -10.96 2.04
CA TRP A 174 -16.36 -11.05 2.84
C TRP A 174 -17.44 -11.92 2.20
N THR A 175 -17.11 -12.64 1.12
CA THR A 175 -18.01 -13.64 0.54
C THR A 175 -18.21 -14.80 1.53
N ARG A 176 -19.39 -15.44 1.54
CA ARG A 176 -19.73 -16.49 2.52
C ARG A 176 -18.77 -17.68 2.55
N ASP A 177 -18.15 -17.98 1.42
CA ASP A 177 -17.20 -19.06 1.20
C ASP A 177 -15.75 -18.67 1.56
N SER A 178 -15.55 -17.43 2.00
CA SER A 178 -14.23 -16.92 2.35
C SER A 178 -13.66 -17.60 3.59
N PRO A 179 -12.38 -18.01 3.58
CA PRO A 179 -11.69 -18.51 4.76
C PRO A 179 -11.49 -17.42 5.85
N LEU A 180 -11.78 -16.15 5.56
CA LEU A 180 -11.84 -15.10 6.59
C LEU A 180 -12.78 -15.48 7.75
N TRP A 181 -13.90 -16.15 7.45
CA TRP A 181 -14.88 -16.54 8.46
C TRP A 181 -14.34 -17.57 9.45
N GLU A 182 -13.35 -18.36 9.07
CA GLU A 182 -12.65 -19.27 9.99
C GLU A 182 -11.80 -18.48 11.00
N GLU A 183 -11.06 -17.47 10.54
CA GLU A 183 -10.27 -16.60 11.41
C GLU A 183 -11.18 -15.79 12.36
N ILE A 184 -12.35 -15.33 11.89
CA ILE A 184 -13.36 -14.66 12.74
C ILE A 184 -13.94 -15.62 13.77
N ARG A 185 -14.34 -16.84 13.39
CA ARG A 185 -14.87 -17.85 14.33
C ARG A 185 -13.84 -18.24 15.39
N ALA A 186 -12.56 -18.37 14.99
CA ALA A 186 -11.47 -18.62 15.92
C ALA A 186 -11.23 -17.47 16.91
N ASN A 187 -11.67 -16.26 16.57
CA ASN A 187 -11.63 -15.06 17.42
C ASN A 187 -13.00 -14.77 18.06
N GLU A 188 -13.65 -15.80 18.61
CA GLU A 188 -14.94 -15.70 19.33
C GLU A 188 -16.09 -15.13 18.48
N GLY A 189 -15.98 -15.20 17.15
CA GLY A 189 -16.99 -14.66 16.23
C GLY A 189 -16.87 -13.16 15.98
N HIS A 190 -15.79 -12.50 16.41
CA HIS A 190 -15.61 -11.05 16.31
C HIS A 190 -14.41 -10.67 15.44
N MET A 191 -14.50 -9.52 14.76
CA MET A 191 -13.33 -8.86 14.19
C MET A 191 -12.48 -8.22 15.31
N PRO A 192 -11.14 -8.14 15.17
CA PRO A 192 -10.31 -7.42 16.13
C PRO A 192 -10.67 -5.94 16.11
N ALA A 193 -10.76 -5.32 17.28
CA ALA A 193 -11.04 -3.89 17.40
C ALA A 193 -9.88 -3.05 16.82
N CYS A 194 -10.19 -1.85 16.36
CA CYS A 194 -9.25 -0.85 15.84
C CYS A 194 -8.08 -0.63 16.81
N GLN A 195 -8.37 -0.48 18.10
CA GLN A 195 -7.35 -0.31 19.14
C GLN A 195 -6.37 -1.50 19.24
N GLN A 196 -6.83 -2.72 18.97
CA GLN A 196 -6.01 -3.93 19.08
C GLN A 196 -5.06 -4.09 17.89
N VAL A 197 -5.39 -3.51 16.74
CA VAL A 197 -4.64 -3.69 15.49
C VAL A 197 -3.87 -2.46 15.04
N MET A 198 -4.23 -1.28 15.51
CA MET A 198 -3.51 -0.04 15.20
C MET A 198 -2.26 0.10 16.06
N LEU A 199 -1.18 0.60 15.44
CA LEU A 199 -0.03 1.06 16.22
C LEU A 199 -0.40 2.39 16.89
N PRO A 200 0.12 2.70 18.10
CA PRO A 200 -0.13 3.98 18.76
C PRO A 200 0.22 5.20 17.89
N THR A 201 1.20 5.04 16.99
CA THR A 201 1.61 6.08 16.05
C THR A 201 0.59 6.34 14.93
N GLN A 202 -0.42 5.49 14.75
CA GLN A 202 -1.42 5.54 13.69
C GLN A 202 -2.82 5.92 14.21
N LEU A 203 -2.94 6.48 15.41
CA LEU A 203 -4.23 6.90 16.00
C LEU A 203 -4.32 8.43 16.13
N GLU A 204 -5.50 8.99 15.88
CA GLU A 204 -5.81 10.41 16.09
C GLU A 204 -5.89 10.71 17.59
N GLY A 205 -5.31 11.82 18.05
CA GLY A 205 -5.51 12.30 19.42
C GLY A 205 -4.69 11.61 20.52
N SER A 206 -3.64 10.85 20.20
CA SER A 206 -2.68 10.39 21.21
C SER A 206 -1.90 11.60 21.76
N ILE A 207 -2.45 12.21 22.82
CA ILE A 207 -1.66 13.00 23.76
C ILE A 207 -0.53 12.09 24.24
N ARG A 208 0.69 12.62 24.32
CA ARG A 208 1.82 11.98 25.00
C ARG A 208 1.52 11.93 26.49
N THR A 209 0.61 11.07 26.91
CA THR A 209 0.46 10.70 28.31
C THR A 209 1.28 9.44 28.52
N ASP A 210 2.25 9.56 29.41
CA ASP A 210 3.08 8.47 29.92
C ASP A 210 2.19 7.44 30.63
N PHE A 211 1.56 6.55 29.86
CA PHE A 211 0.96 5.35 30.42
C PHE A 211 2.05 4.29 30.59
N PRO A 212 2.13 3.60 31.75
CA PRO A 212 3.08 2.53 31.94
C PRO A 212 2.81 1.43 30.90
N SER A 213 3.88 1.03 30.22
CA SER A 213 3.94 0.11 29.10
C SER A 213 3.71 -1.36 29.51
N THR A 214 2.65 -1.62 30.26
CA THR A 214 2.30 -2.94 30.80
C THR A 214 0.86 -3.32 30.47
N LEU A 215 0.51 -3.39 29.19
CA LEU A 215 -0.59 -4.25 28.73
C LEU A 215 -0.24 -4.78 27.34
N ASN A 216 0.20 -6.04 27.30
CA ASN A 216 0.28 -6.93 26.14
C ASN A 216 0.67 -6.28 24.80
N ARG A 217 1.98 -6.16 24.57
CA ARG A 217 2.56 -6.05 23.21
C ARG A 217 1.88 -7.12 22.33
N PRO A 218 1.29 -6.79 21.17
CA PRO A 218 0.59 -7.80 20.38
C PRO A 218 1.57 -8.93 20.06
N ARG A 219 1.23 -10.15 20.51
CA ARG A 219 1.79 -11.40 19.98
C ARG A 219 1.84 -11.26 18.46
N ARG A 220 2.97 -11.64 17.83
CA ARG A 220 3.26 -11.54 16.38
C ARG A 220 1.98 -11.29 15.56
N SER A 221 1.80 -10.06 15.07
CA SER A 221 0.58 -9.65 14.35
C SER A 221 0.21 -10.69 13.30
N SER A 222 -0.91 -11.39 13.52
CA SER A 222 -1.37 -12.43 12.61
C SER A 222 -1.84 -11.80 11.29
N SER A 223 -1.97 -12.62 10.24
CA SER A 223 -2.58 -12.16 8.97
C SER A 223 -3.96 -11.54 9.19
N PHE A 224 -4.73 -12.07 10.16
CA PHE A 224 -6.00 -11.51 10.59
C PHE A 224 -5.88 -10.06 11.07
N HIS A 225 -4.94 -9.81 11.99
CA HIS A 225 -4.72 -8.47 12.55
C HIS A 225 -4.24 -7.49 11.47
N LEU A 226 -3.38 -7.96 10.55
CA LEU A 226 -2.95 -7.15 9.41
C LEU A 226 -4.13 -6.80 8.50
N PHE A 227 -5.01 -7.77 8.22
CA PHE A 227 -6.20 -7.57 7.40
C PHE A 227 -7.14 -6.55 8.04
N ALA A 228 -7.51 -6.75 9.30
CA ALA A 228 -8.35 -5.82 10.06
C ALA A 228 -7.74 -4.40 10.09
N ARG A 229 -6.43 -4.28 10.30
CA ARG A 229 -5.73 -2.99 10.24
C ARG A 229 -5.90 -2.31 8.88
N LYS A 230 -5.74 -3.05 7.78
CA LYS A 230 -5.90 -2.49 6.42
C LYS A 230 -7.34 -2.08 6.14
N VAL A 231 -8.32 -2.88 6.58
CA VAL A 231 -9.75 -2.54 6.53
C VAL A 231 -9.99 -1.22 7.25
N TYR A 232 -9.57 -1.07 8.49
CA TYR A 232 -9.79 0.16 9.24
C TYR A 232 -9.08 1.38 8.65
N ILE A 233 -7.85 1.23 8.13
CA ILE A 233 -7.16 2.33 7.43
C ILE A 233 -7.95 2.77 6.20
N LEU A 234 -8.40 1.82 5.36
CA LEU A 234 -9.20 2.10 4.17
C LEU A 234 -10.47 2.85 4.53
N MET A 235 -11.21 2.35 5.53
CA MET A 235 -12.50 2.89 5.92
C MET A 235 -12.38 4.22 6.65
N GLY A 236 -11.31 4.45 7.42
CA GLY A 236 -11.03 5.74 8.03
C GLY A 236 -10.74 6.84 7.00
N VAL A 237 -10.05 6.51 5.90
CA VAL A 237 -9.84 7.46 4.79
C VAL A 237 -11.17 7.77 4.08
N ARG A 238 -11.97 6.74 3.76
CA ARG A 238 -13.28 6.90 3.11
C ARG A 238 -14.26 7.71 3.96
N LEU A 239 -14.35 7.41 5.25
CA LEU A 239 -15.20 8.13 6.18
C LEU A 239 -14.82 9.60 6.26
N ARG A 240 -13.53 9.92 6.37
CA ARG A 240 -13.05 11.30 6.40
C ARG A 240 -13.48 12.05 5.13
N GLY A 241 -13.27 11.44 3.95
CA GLY A 241 -13.68 12.02 2.68
C GLY A 241 -15.19 12.26 2.57
N LEU A 242 -16.02 11.31 3.03
CA LEU A 242 -17.48 11.46 3.04
C LEU A 242 -17.94 12.52 4.04
N CYS A 243 -17.41 12.53 5.26
CA CYS A 243 -17.74 13.52 6.27
C CYS A 243 -17.37 14.94 5.82
N SER A 244 -16.19 15.14 5.21
CA SER A 244 -15.81 16.43 4.65
C SER A 244 -16.75 16.87 3.52
N ALA A 245 -17.19 15.97 2.64
CA ALA A 245 -18.14 16.30 1.57
C ALA A 245 -19.58 16.56 2.06
N LEU A 246 -19.95 16.00 3.21
CA LEU A 246 -21.28 16.13 3.82
C LEU A 246 -21.36 17.25 4.87
N ASP A 247 -20.24 17.91 5.17
CA ASP A 247 -20.10 18.91 6.23
C ASP A 247 -20.45 18.36 7.62
N ILE A 248 -19.93 17.17 7.91
CA ILE A 248 -20.09 16.48 9.21
C ILE A 248 -18.94 16.88 10.12
N SER A 249 -19.26 17.33 11.34
CA SER A 249 -18.26 17.72 12.35
C SER A 249 -17.36 16.57 12.79
N ASP A 250 -16.17 16.89 13.30
CA ASP A 250 -15.20 15.90 13.76
C ASP A 250 -15.72 15.06 14.93
N GLU A 251 -16.54 15.64 15.81
CA GLU A 251 -17.21 14.92 16.90
C GLU A 251 -18.18 13.86 16.35
N LEU A 252 -19.03 14.26 15.40
CA LEU A 252 -20.01 13.34 14.80
C LEU A 252 -19.33 12.29 13.91
N ARG A 253 -18.21 12.64 13.26
CA ARG A 253 -17.35 11.70 12.55
C ARG A 253 -16.82 10.62 13.48
N LEU A 254 -16.39 10.98 14.70
CA LEU A 254 -15.87 10.01 15.67
C LEU A 254 -16.97 9.08 16.23
N LYS A 255 -18.18 9.61 16.49
CA LYS A 255 -19.36 8.78 16.82
C LYS A 255 -19.72 7.84 15.66
N THR A 256 -19.66 8.34 14.43
CA THR A 256 -19.89 7.55 13.21
C THR A 256 -18.87 6.43 13.05
N TRP A 257 -17.58 6.73 13.30
CA TRP A 257 -16.50 5.75 13.29
C TRP A 257 -16.73 4.64 14.31
N THR A 258 -17.09 5.02 15.54
CA THR A 258 -17.40 4.08 16.64
C THR A 258 -18.58 3.18 16.26
N CYS A 259 -19.64 3.73 15.66
CA CYS A 259 -20.78 2.97 15.15
C CYS A 259 -20.40 2.00 14.03
N PHE A 260 -19.58 2.45 13.08
CA PHE A 260 -19.08 1.61 12.00
C PHE A 260 -18.23 0.45 12.52
N GLU A 261 -17.26 0.73 13.41
CA GLU A 261 -16.43 -0.32 14.00
C GLU A 261 -17.27 -1.33 14.79
N TYR A 262 -18.19 -0.85 15.64
CA TYR A 262 -19.09 -1.73 16.38
C TYR A 262 -19.85 -2.68 15.45
N SER A 263 -20.30 -2.19 14.29
CA SER A 263 -20.98 -3.01 13.29
C SER A 263 -20.09 -4.13 12.71
N LEU A 264 -18.79 -3.88 12.56
CA LEU A 264 -17.83 -4.89 12.07
C LEU A 264 -17.40 -5.87 13.16
N VAL A 265 -17.24 -5.40 14.40
CA VAL A 265 -16.76 -6.20 15.53
C VAL A 265 -17.86 -7.08 16.10
N HIS A 266 -19.04 -6.53 16.38
CA HIS A 266 -20.11 -7.21 17.11
C HIS A 266 -21.27 -7.68 16.22
N CYS A 267 -21.40 -7.12 15.02
CA CYS A 267 -22.44 -7.48 14.07
C CYS A 267 -21.86 -8.01 12.76
N THR A 268 -20.75 -8.76 12.81
CA THR A 268 -19.96 -9.17 11.64
C THR A 268 -20.74 -9.93 10.57
N SER A 269 -21.84 -10.59 10.94
CA SER A 269 -22.81 -11.18 9.98
C SER A 269 -23.43 -10.17 9.01
N LEU A 270 -23.39 -8.87 9.31
CA LEU A 270 -23.77 -7.81 8.37
C LEU A 270 -22.83 -7.73 7.16
N MET A 271 -21.61 -8.27 7.24
CA MET A 271 -20.65 -8.24 6.13
C MET A 271 -20.76 -9.41 5.14
N VAL A 272 -21.46 -10.49 5.49
CA VAL A 272 -21.58 -11.67 4.62
C VAL A 272 -22.15 -11.28 3.25
N ASP A 273 -21.36 -11.48 2.19
CA ASP A 273 -21.64 -11.13 0.80
C ASP A 273 -22.03 -9.66 0.57
N ARG A 274 -21.49 -8.76 1.41
CA ARG A 274 -21.74 -7.32 1.34
C ARG A 274 -20.44 -6.53 1.15
N HIS A 275 -20.63 -5.23 0.95
CA HIS A 275 -19.56 -4.28 0.69
C HIS A 275 -19.36 -3.37 1.91
N LEU A 276 -18.12 -3.09 2.31
CA LEU A 276 -17.82 -2.26 3.48
C LEU A 276 -18.49 -0.87 3.42
N ASP A 277 -18.46 -0.24 2.25
CA ASP A 277 -19.09 1.08 2.05
C ASP A 277 -20.61 1.09 2.33
N GLN A 278 -21.31 -0.06 2.20
CA GLN A 278 -22.73 -0.15 2.55
C GLN A 278 -22.93 0.08 4.05
N LEU A 279 -22.12 -0.60 4.88
CA LEU A 279 -22.15 -0.41 6.34
C LEU A 279 -21.68 1.00 6.71
N LEU A 280 -20.68 1.55 6.01
CA LEU A 280 -20.20 2.91 6.27
C LEU A 280 -21.28 3.97 6.02
N MET A 281 -21.98 3.90 4.89
CA MET A 281 -23.08 4.82 4.57
C MET A 281 -24.24 4.66 5.55
N CYS A 282 -24.56 3.43 5.97
CA CYS A 282 -25.57 3.17 7.00
C CYS A 282 -25.17 3.73 8.38
N ALA A 283 -23.90 3.63 8.77
CA ALA A 283 -23.36 4.21 10.00
C ALA A 283 -23.45 5.74 9.99
N ILE A 284 -23.07 6.39 8.87
CA ILE A 284 -23.22 7.84 8.69
C ILE A 284 -24.68 8.24 8.87
N TYR A 285 -25.60 7.53 8.18
CA TYR A 285 -27.02 7.87 8.22
C TYR A 285 -27.63 7.72 9.62
N ILE A 286 -27.40 6.59 10.30
CA ILE A 286 -28.02 6.33 11.61
C ILE A 286 -27.52 7.32 12.67
N ILE A 287 -26.21 7.64 12.65
CA ILE A 287 -25.60 8.56 13.62
C ILE A 287 -26.02 10.01 13.35
N ALA A 288 -26.06 10.44 12.08
CA ALA A 288 -26.61 11.76 11.75
C ALA A 288 -28.06 11.89 12.21
N LYS A 289 -28.90 10.88 11.95
CA LYS A 289 -30.32 10.86 12.33
C LYS A 289 -30.53 10.95 13.85
N ILE A 290 -29.81 10.16 14.65
CA ILE A 290 -29.97 10.17 16.12
C ILE A 290 -29.37 11.43 16.77
N SER A 291 -28.41 12.09 16.12
CA SER A 291 -27.85 13.36 16.57
C SER A 291 -28.63 14.59 16.08
N GLN A 292 -29.86 14.41 15.57
CA GLN A 292 -30.71 15.49 15.05
C GLN A 292 -30.09 16.27 13.87
N MET A 293 -29.16 15.65 13.14
CA MET A 293 -28.61 16.17 11.90
C MET A 293 -29.29 15.47 10.72
N GLU A 294 -30.27 16.11 10.10
CA GLU A 294 -31.05 15.52 9.01
C GLU A 294 -30.26 15.46 7.69
N ILE A 295 -29.50 14.38 7.50
CA ILE A 295 -28.84 14.07 6.23
C ILE A 295 -29.67 12.99 5.50
N PRO A 296 -30.36 13.32 4.40
CA PRO A 296 -31.12 12.31 3.66
C PRO A 296 -30.16 11.30 3.02
N PHE A 297 -30.56 10.03 3.00
CA PHE A 297 -29.77 8.93 2.43
C PHE A 297 -29.33 9.21 0.98
N LYS A 298 -30.18 9.90 0.21
CA LYS A 298 -29.90 10.33 -1.17
C LYS A 298 -28.68 11.27 -1.27
N ARG A 299 -28.48 12.15 -0.28
CA ARG A 299 -27.31 13.05 -0.23
C ARG A 299 -26.04 12.26 0.04
N ILE A 300 -26.08 11.31 0.97
CA ILE A 300 -24.95 10.41 1.29
C ILE A 300 -24.55 9.61 0.04
N MET A 301 -25.51 8.97 -0.64
CA MET A 301 -25.24 8.21 -1.87
C MET A 301 -24.67 9.10 -2.98
N LYS A 302 -25.18 10.32 -3.15
CA LYS A 302 -24.65 11.26 -4.14
C LYS A 302 -23.19 11.64 -3.87
N CYS A 303 -22.83 11.91 -2.61
CA CYS A 303 -21.45 12.18 -2.22
C CYS A 303 -20.55 10.95 -2.44
N TYR A 304 -21.03 9.75 -2.11
CA TYR A 304 -20.31 8.50 -2.37
C TYR A 304 -20.05 8.26 -3.87
N GLU A 305 -21.07 8.44 -4.71
CA GLU A 305 -20.95 8.27 -6.17
C GLU A 305 -20.03 9.32 -6.83
N SER A 306 -19.75 10.43 -6.16
CA SER A 306 -18.82 11.45 -6.65
C SER A 306 -17.35 11.12 -6.37
N GLN A 307 -17.07 10.14 -5.51
CA GLN A 307 -15.69 9.76 -5.18
C GLN A 307 -15.02 9.00 -6.34
N PRO A 308 -13.71 9.20 -6.57
CA PRO A 308 -12.99 8.45 -7.57
C PRO A 308 -12.97 6.96 -7.20
N HIS A 309 -13.24 6.09 -8.19
CA HIS A 309 -13.20 4.63 -8.09
C HIS A 309 -14.37 3.96 -7.35
N THR A 310 -15.47 4.66 -7.06
CA THR A 310 -16.69 4.03 -6.50
C THR A 310 -17.62 3.50 -7.60
N SER A 311 -18.38 2.46 -7.28
CA SER A 311 -19.37 1.88 -8.21
C SER A 311 -20.79 2.14 -7.73
N ARG A 312 -21.63 2.67 -8.61
CA ARG A 312 -23.07 2.87 -8.35
C ARG A 312 -23.80 1.58 -7.97
N SER A 313 -23.28 0.43 -8.39
CA SER A 313 -23.86 -0.88 -8.07
C SER A 313 -23.87 -1.18 -6.56
N VAL A 314 -22.92 -0.61 -5.80
CA VAL A 314 -22.79 -0.78 -4.35
C VAL A 314 -24.05 -0.32 -3.61
N CYS A 315 -24.71 0.74 -4.11
CA CYS A 315 -25.94 1.29 -3.52
C CYS A 315 -27.22 0.62 -4.06
N LYS A 316 -27.17 0.05 -5.26
CA LYS A 316 -28.37 -0.46 -5.97
C LYS A 316 -28.64 -1.94 -5.71
N ASN A 317 -27.60 -2.76 -5.57
CA ASN A 317 -27.68 -4.21 -5.55
C ASN A 317 -27.14 -4.80 -4.24
N VAL A 318 -27.79 -4.46 -3.13
CA VAL A 318 -27.41 -4.89 -1.77
C VAL A 318 -28.15 -6.17 -1.38
N LEU A 319 -27.45 -7.11 -0.73
CA LEU A 319 -28.04 -8.33 -0.20
C LEU A 319 -28.91 -8.04 1.04
N ILE A 320 -30.16 -8.50 1.05
CA ILE A 320 -31.11 -8.20 2.14
C ILE A 320 -31.27 -9.38 3.08
N SER A 321 -31.62 -10.55 2.55
CA SER A 321 -31.82 -11.77 3.33
C SER A 321 -31.67 -12.97 2.41
N GLU A 322 -31.05 -14.01 2.97
CA GLU A 322 -31.31 -15.38 2.57
C GLU A 322 -32.34 -15.91 3.56
N LYS A 323 -33.35 -16.63 3.08
CA LYS A 323 -34.04 -17.55 3.97
C LYS A 323 -33.08 -18.71 4.16
N ASP A 324 -32.53 -18.84 5.37
CA ASP A 324 -31.90 -20.09 5.78
C ASP A 324 -32.93 -21.22 5.57
N ASP A 325 -32.45 -22.34 5.03
CA ASP A 325 -33.24 -23.52 4.75
C ASP A 325 -34.11 -23.88 5.97
N ALA A 326 -35.42 -23.71 5.79
CA ALA A 326 -36.39 -24.22 6.74
C ALA A 326 -36.19 -25.74 6.83
N VAL A 327 -35.72 -26.18 7.99
CA VAL A 327 -36.02 -27.45 8.65
C VAL A 327 -36.58 -28.49 7.69
N LEU A 328 -35.74 -29.43 7.26
CA LEU A 328 -36.18 -30.67 6.64
C LEU A 328 -37.13 -31.39 7.61
N THR A 329 -38.43 -31.15 7.48
CA THR A 329 -39.47 -32.05 7.96
C THR A 329 -39.70 -33.07 6.84
N PRO A 330 -39.39 -34.35 7.04
CA PRO A 330 -39.67 -35.36 6.05
C PRO A 330 -41.17 -35.66 6.11
N ARG A 331 -41.91 -35.32 5.04
CA ARG A 331 -42.99 -36.13 4.42
C ARG A 331 -44.00 -35.26 3.68
N THR A 332 -43.75 -34.99 2.39
CA THR A 332 -44.75 -35.17 1.32
C THR A 332 -44.02 -35.16 -0.03
N PRO A 333 -44.17 -36.18 -0.91
CA PRO A 333 -43.57 -36.16 -2.23
C PRO A 333 -44.43 -35.28 -3.15
N SER A 334 -44.17 -33.97 -3.17
CA SER A 334 -44.75 -33.07 -4.16
C SER A 334 -43.75 -32.82 -5.29
N ALA A 335 -44.15 -33.17 -6.51
CA ALA A 335 -43.35 -33.14 -7.73
C ALA A 335 -43.11 -31.73 -8.29
N HIS A 336 -42.58 -30.83 -7.46
CA HIS A 336 -42.04 -29.56 -7.92
C HIS A 336 -40.61 -29.43 -7.44
N TYR A 337 -39.69 -29.37 -8.41
CA TYR A 337 -38.29 -29.00 -8.21
C TYR A 337 -38.17 -27.86 -7.19
N PRO A 338 -37.39 -27.99 -6.11
CA PRO A 338 -36.98 -26.83 -5.34
C PRO A 338 -36.10 -25.98 -6.25
N GLY A 339 -36.68 -24.90 -6.80
CA GLY A 339 -35.91 -23.89 -7.52
C GLY A 339 -34.86 -23.26 -6.60
N PRO A 340 -33.74 -22.75 -7.16
CA PRO A 340 -32.68 -22.15 -6.36
C PRO A 340 -33.24 -21.03 -5.49
N SER A 341 -32.97 -21.11 -4.18
CA SER A 341 -33.34 -20.12 -3.17
C SER A 341 -33.10 -18.71 -3.71
N GLN A 342 -34.17 -17.94 -3.92
CA GLN A 342 -34.06 -16.60 -4.51
C GLN A 342 -33.31 -15.69 -3.54
N VAL A 343 -32.05 -15.37 -3.88
CA VAL A 343 -31.24 -14.36 -3.18
C VAL A 343 -31.94 -13.00 -3.31
N LYS A 344 -32.57 -12.52 -2.23
CA LYS A 344 -33.31 -11.26 -2.26
C LYS A 344 -32.35 -10.08 -2.20
N ARG A 345 -32.19 -9.38 -3.33
CA ARG A 345 -31.44 -8.12 -3.43
C ARG A 345 -32.37 -6.90 -3.45
N GLY A 346 -31.89 -5.79 -2.90
CA GLY A 346 -32.60 -4.52 -2.88
C GLY A 346 -31.61 -3.35 -2.85
N ASN A 347 -32.14 -2.13 -2.84
CA ASN A 347 -31.30 -0.94 -2.70
C ASN A 347 -30.80 -0.78 -1.25
N LEU A 348 -29.82 0.11 -1.07
CA LEU A 348 -29.16 0.36 0.22
C LEU A 348 -30.12 0.90 1.29
N ILE A 349 -31.14 1.68 0.90
CA ILE A 349 -32.16 2.17 1.84
C ILE A 349 -33.00 1.00 2.37
N TYR A 350 -33.35 0.05 1.50
CA TYR A 350 -34.08 -1.14 1.88
C TYR A 350 -33.24 -2.03 2.81
N PHE A 351 -31.96 -2.22 2.52
CA PHE A 351 -31.02 -2.90 3.44
C PHE A 351 -30.95 -2.20 4.80
N TYR A 352 -30.85 -0.87 4.81
CA TYR A 352 -30.80 -0.08 6.03
C TYR A 352 -32.05 -0.32 6.90
N ASN A 353 -33.24 -0.23 6.30
CA ASN A 353 -34.50 -0.38 7.02
C ASN A 353 -34.73 -1.82 7.51
N GLN A 354 -34.44 -2.81 6.67
CA GLN A 354 -34.80 -4.20 6.94
C GLN A 354 -33.75 -4.98 7.74
N THR A 355 -32.48 -4.62 7.62
CA THR A 355 -31.38 -5.40 8.17
C THR A 355 -30.52 -4.57 9.12
N TYR A 356 -29.96 -3.45 8.66
CA TYR A 356 -28.98 -2.71 9.45
C TYR A 356 -29.59 -2.11 10.72
N THR A 357 -30.73 -1.41 10.59
CA THR A 357 -31.42 -0.77 11.73
C THR A 357 -31.78 -1.80 12.80
N THR A 358 -32.25 -2.98 12.41
CA THR A 358 -32.65 -4.03 13.37
C THR A 358 -31.51 -4.44 14.30
N LYS A 359 -30.26 -4.48 13.81
CA LYS A 359 -29.08 -4.84 14.60
C LYS A 359 -28.44 -3.65 15.31
N MET A 360 -28.45 -2.48 14.67
CA MET A 360 -27.63 -1.35 15.12
C MET A 360 -28.40 -0.27 15.89
N GLN A 361 -29.74 -0.26 15.86
CA GLN A 361 -30.53 0.81 16.47
C GLN A 361 -30.33 0.95 17.97
N HIS A 362 -30.25 -0.17 18.71
CA HIS A 362 -30.07 -0.13 20.16
C HIS A 362 -28.74 0.53 20.55
N PHE A 363 -27.65 0.15 19.87
CA PHE A 363 -26.34 0.75 20.08
C PHE A 363 -26.31 2.22 19.67
N ALA A 364 -26.83 2.55 18.47
CA ALA A 364 -26.78 3.91 17.95
C ALA A 364 -27.55 4.93 18.80
N LYS A 365 -28.66 4.53 19.44
CA LYS A 365 -29.45 5.39 20.33
C LYS A 365 -28.66 5.91 21.53
N GLN A 366 -27.59 5.22 21.94
CA GLN A 366 -26.76 5.60 23.08
C GLN A 366 -25.93 6.88 22.81
N PHE A 367 -25.83 7.31 21.55
CA PHE A 367 -25.20 8.57 21.15
C PHE A 367 -26.20 9.73 20.96
N ALA A 368 -27.49 9.50 21.22
CA ALA A 368 -28.50 10.54 21.08
C ALA A 368 -28.34 11.59 22.21
N PRO A 369 -28.53 12.89 21.94
CA PRO A 369 -28.44 13.93 22.96
C PRO A 369 -29.43 13.75 24.12
N THR A 370 -30.54 13.07 23.86
CA THR A 370 -31.61 12.78 24.83
C THR A 370 -31.39 11.49 25.61
N PHE A 371 -30.30 10.77 25.36
CA PHE A 371 -29.99 9.52 26.05
C PHE A 371 -29.50 9.84 27.47
N GLY A 372 -30.31 9.50 28.47
CA GLY A 372 -30.01 9.76 29.89
C GLY A 372 -29.08 8.75 30.55
N GLY A 373 -28.40 7.90 29.79
CA GLY A 373 -27.45 6.90 30.28
C GLY A 373 -26.02 7.16 29.82
N ASP A 374 -25.08 6.32 30.23
CA ASP A 374 -23.66 6.46 29.89
C ASP A 374 -23.42 6.24 28.39
N THR A 375 -22.80 7.22 27.73
CA THR A 375 -22.41 7.11 26.32
C THR A 375 -21.23 6.12 26.18
N PRO A 376 -21.25 5.19 25.21
CA PRO A 376 -20.15 4.26 24.97
C PRO A 376 -18.82 4.98 24.76
N PRO A 377 -17.70 4.38 25.19
CA PRO A 377 -16.39 4.92 24.90
C PRO A 377 -16.18 5.02 23.38
N LEU A 378 -15.65 6.15 22.95
CA LEU A 378 -15.37 6.39 21.53
C LEU A 378 -14.15 5.57 21.08
N SER A 379 -14.31 4.92 19.94
CA SER A 379 -13.25 4.17 19.30
C SER A 379 -12.13 5.08 18.80
N PRO A 380 -10.86 4.65 18.89
CA PRO A 380 -9.75 5.44 18.37
C PRO A 380 -9.83 5.51 16.83
N TYR A 381 -9.72 6.71 16.28
CA TYR A 381 -9.80 6.94 14.84
C TYR A 381 -8.44 6.65 14.16
N PRO A 382 -8.39 5.86 13.08
CA PRO A 382 -7.15 5.57 12.39
C PRO A 382 -6.65 6.78 11.62
N GLN A 383 -5.40 7.18 11.87
CA GLN A 383 -4.66 8.14 11.08
C GLN A 383 -3.64 7.47 10.18
N LEU A 384 -3.74 7.79 8.89
CA LEU A 384 -2.66 7.57 7.95
C LEU A 384 -1.60 8.65 8.20
N LYS A 385 -0.59 8.37 9.04
CA LYS A 385 0.62 9.20 9.01
C LYS A 385 1.20 9.12 7.60
N LYS A 386 1.43 10.27 6.97
CA LYS A 386 2.42 10.37 5.89
C LYS A 386 3.68 9.71 6.46
N ALA A 387 4.12 8.62 5.85
CA ALA A 387 5.29 7.88 6.34
C ALA A 387 6.38 8.92 6.64
N SER A 388 6.93 8.90 7.86
CA SER A 388 8.06 9.77 8.18
C SER A 388 9.06 9.66 7.03
N PRO A 389 9.45 10.79 6.41
CA PRO A 389 10.22 10.75 5.17
C PRO A 389 11.47 9.92 5.43
N ARG A 390 11.49 8.69 4.91
CA ARG A 390 12.56 7.75 5.21
C ARG A 390 13.84 8.38 4.70
N ARG A 391 14.79 8.65 5.61
CA ARG A 391 16.13 9.10 5.24
C ARG A 391 16.77 8.02 4.37
N GLN A 392 16.86 8.27 3.07
CA GLN A 392 17.61 7.44 2.15
C GLN A 392 19.08 7.82 2.25
N ARG A 393 19.93 6.85 2.59
CA ARG A 393 21.38 7.03 2.54
C ARG A 393 21.83 7.00 1.09
N LEU A 394 22.62 7.99 0.66
CA LEU A 394 23.13 8.01 -0.70
C LEU A 394 24.13 6.85 -0.92
N PRO A 395 24.06 6.13 -2.05
CA PRO A 395 25.02 5.05 -2.35
C PRO A 395 26.47 5.52 -2.39
N CYS A 396 26.70 6.78 -2.80
CA CYS A 396 28.04 7.34 -3.01
C CYS A 396 28.65 8.01 -1.76
N SER A 397 27.93 8.10 -0.64
CA SER A 397 28.48 8.68 0.60
C SER A 397 27.80 8.12 1.86
N PRO A 398 28.57 7.62 2.85
CA PRO A 398 28.01 7.01 4.06
C PRO A 398 27.41 8.01 5.04
N THR A 399 27.69 9.31 4.90
CA THR A 399 27.28 10.37 5.84
C THR A 399 26.14 11.24 5.34
N ILE A 400 25.71 11.08 4.08
CA ILE A 400 24.69 11.93 3.46
C ILE A 400 23.37 11.17 3.35
N PHE A 401 22.32 11.80 3.87
CA PHE A 401 20.97 11.27 3.84
C PHE A 401 20.01 12.27 3.18
N VAL A 402 19.11 11.76 2.35
CA VAL A 402 18.07 12.54 1.69
C VAL A 402 16.71 12.12 2.26
N SER A 403 15.89 13.09 2.61
CA SER A 403 14.52 12.86 3.07
C SER A 403 13.60 13.94 2.52
N PRO A 404 12.37 13.61 2.09
CA PRO A 404 11.37 14.63 1.77
C PRO A 404 11.21 15.66 2.90
N TYR A 405 11.09 16.93 2.54
CA TYR A 405 10.97 18.03 3.49
C TYR A 405 9.63 17.94 4.24
N ASN A 406 9.65 18.00 5.57
CA ASN A 406 8.46 18.04 6.42
C ASN A 406 8.43 19.34 7.23
N ALA A 407 7.53 20.25 6.87
CA ALA A 407 7.38 21.56 7.50
C ALA A 407 6.92 21.48 8.98
N GLU A 408 6.27 20.39 9.38
CA GLU A 408 5.66 20.23 10.71
C GLU A 408 6.64 19.75 11.79
N THR A 409 7.86 19.32 11.43
CA THR A 409 8.89 18.86 12.37
C THR A 409 10.00 19.89 12.55
N ILE A 410 9.65 21.07 13.06
CA ILE A 410 10.64 22.02 13.58
C ILE A 410 10.91 21.63 15.05
N THR A 411 11.82 20.68 15.25
CA THR A 411 12.43 20.49 16.58
C THR A 411 13.43 21.62 16.81
N PRO A 412 13.32 22.41 17.89
CA PRO A 412 14.14 23.59 18.09
C PRO A 412 15.49 23.22 18.72
N PHE A 413 16.34 22.40 18.08
CA PHE A 413 17.74 22.25 18.53
C PHE A 413 18.71 21.92 17.39
N THR A 414 19.85 22.62 17.45
CA THR A 414 21.12 22.53 16.67
C THR A 414 21.17 23.23 15.32
N SER A 415 22.29 23.93 15.11
CA SER A 415 22.71 24.77 13.98
C SER A 415 22.49 24.13 12.60
N ARG A 416 21.29 24.31 12.04
CA ARG A 416 20.95 23.90 10.68
C ARG A 416 21.25 25.03 9.71
N LEU A 417 22.18 24.79 8.78
CA LEU A 417 22.33 25.63 7.59
C LEU A 417 21.20 25.29 6.61
N CYS A 418 20.45 26.30 6.16
CA CYS A 418 19.38 26.16 5.17
C CYS A 418 19.80 26.77 3.84
N TYR A 419 19.49 26.09 2.73
CA TYR A 419 19.66 26.63 1.38
C TYR A 419 18.37 26.41 0.60
N TYR A 420 17.80 27.50 0.08
CA TYR A 420 16.61 27.50 -0.74
C TYR A 420 17.02 27.73 -2.20
N PHE A 421 16.67 26.78 -3.06
CA PHE A 421 16.89 26.93 -4.50
C PHE A 421 16.19 28.20 -5.00
N ASN A 422 16.92 29.02 -5.75
CA ASN A 422 16.48 30.30 -6.31
C ASN A 422 16.25 31.44 -5.29
N SER A 423 16.50 31.23 -4.00
CA SER A 423 16.30 32.27 -2.98
C SER A 423 17.51 32.48 -2.08
N SER A 424 18.39 31.49 -1.94
CA SER A 424 19.60 31.60 -1.11
C SER A 424 20.85 31.95 -1.94
N PRO A 425 21.72 32.85 -1.43
CA PRO A 425 23.01 33.17 -2.06
C PRO A 425 23.95 31.97 -2.18
N SER A 426 24.87 32.02 -3.14
CA SER A 426 25.81 30.93 -3.41
C SER A 426 26.79 30.68 -2.25
N GLU A 427 27.04 31.70 -1.43
CA GLU A 427 27.90 31.63 -0.25
C GLU A 427 27.38 30.63 0.78
N CYS A 428 26.05 30.48 0.90
CA CYS A 428 25.43 29.50 1.79
C CYS A 428 25.78 28.05 1.37
N LEU A 429 25.95 27.78 0.07
CA LEU A 429 26.41 26.48 -0.40
C LEU A 429 27.88 26.23 -0.05
N CYS A 430 28.72 27.27 -0.07
CA CYS A 430 30.11 27.16 0.36
C CYS A 430 30.21 26.81 1.85
N GLU A 431 29.38 27.42 2.70
CA GLU A 431 29.31 27.11 4.14
C GLU A 431 28.82 25.68 4.40
N ILE A 432 27.78 25.23 3.69
CA ILE A 432 27.29 23.85 3.77
C ILE A 432 28.36 22.87 3.32
N ASN A 433 29.06 23.15 2.21
CA ASN A 433 30.14 22.31 1.72
C ASN A 433 31.30 22.21 2.72
N ASN A 434 31.65 23.31 3.38
CA ASN A 434 32.68 23.33 4.42
C ASN A 434 32.26 22.51 5.65
N MET A 435 31.01 22.64 6.09
CA MET A 435 30.44 21.82 7.17
C MET A 435 30.50 20.32 6.83
N ILE A 436 30.10 19.93 5.61
CA ILE A 436 30.15 18.53 5.17
C ILE A 436 31.58 17.99 5.12
N ARG A 437 32.55 18.81 4.69
CA ARG A 437 33.96 18.38 4.58
C ARG A 437 34.69 18.29 5.91
N THR A 438 34.35 19.14 6.86
CA THR A 438 35.10 19.27 8.13
C THR A 438 34.37 18.67 9.34
N GLY A 439 33.07 18.40 9.22
CA GLY A 439 32.24 17.90 10.31
C GLY A 439 31.98 18.92 11.43
N ARG A 440 32.41 20.18 11.27
CA ARG A 440 32.24 21.24 12.27
C ARG A 440 31.15 22.21 11.82
N SER A 441 30.15 22.46 12.67
CA SER A 441 29.15 23.50 12.42
C SER A 441 29.79 24.88 12.54
N PRO A 442 29.47 25.86 11.67
CA PRO A 442 29.89 27.23 11.86
C PRO A 442 29.41 27.74 13.21
N ARG A 443 30.32 28.21 14.08
CA ARG A 443 29.93 29.09 15.18
C ARG A 443 29.69 30.46 14.56
N ARG A 444 28.44 30.90 14.45
CA ARG A 444 28.18 32.32 14.19
C ARG A 444 27.18 32.89 15.15
N SER A 445 27.72 33.86 15.89
CA SER A 445 27.09 35.07 16.40
C SER A 445 25.81 35.40 15.61
N CYS A 446 24.70 35.48 16.34
CA CYS A 446 23.41 35.87 15.81
C CYS A 446 23.48 37.30 15.27
N TYR A 447 23.35 37.48 13.96
CA TYR A 447 22.77 38.70 13.42
C TYR A 447 21.27 38.48 13.41
N ALA A 448 20.65 38.69 14.57
CA ALA A 448 19.21 38.84 14.66
C ALA A 448 18.87 40.21 14.05
N LEU A 449 18.02 40.20 13.03
CA LEU A 449 17.31 41.39 12.59
C LEU A 449 16.33 41.76 13.71
N SER A 450 16.71 42.70 14.56
CA SER A 450 15.83 43.30 15.56
C SER A 450 15.14 44.52 14.95
N MET A 451 13.82 44.48 14.84
CA MET A 451 12.99 45.69 14.82
C MET A 451 12.77 46.15 16.27
N ASP A 452 13.00 47.45 16.47
CA ASP A 452 12.50 48.37 17.49
C ASP A 452 12.80 48.15 18.99
N ARG A 453 13.63 49.04 19.56
CA ARG A 453 13.24 49.99 20.63
C ARG A 453 14.38 50.96 20.97
N GLU A 454 13.98 52.19 21.26
CA GLU A 454 14.78 53.36 21.66
C GLU A 454 15.43 53.24 23.05
N ASP A 455 16.34 54.19 23.30
CA ASP A 455 16.93 54.68 24.57
C ASP A 455 18.23 54.05 25.11
N GLY A 456 19.20 54.92 25.38
CA GLY A 456 20.21 54.74 26.43
C GLY A 456 21.66 54.91 26.01
N GLU A 457 22.36 55.86 26.65
CA GLU A 457 23.70 56.37 26.40
C GLU A 457 24.85 55.53 27.02
N ASP A 458 26.07 55.90 26.62
CA ASP A 458 27.37 55.83 27.32
C ASP A 458 28.37 54.64 27.17
N GLU A 459 29.47 55.02 26.50
CA GLU A 459 30.92 54.94 26.83
C GLU A 459 31.71 53.63 27.08
N ASP A 460 32.83 53.59 26.32
CA ASP A 460 34.20 53.19 26.64
C ASP A 460 34.67 51.73 26.85
N GLY A 461 35.83 51.42 26.24
CA GLY A 461 36.80 50.49 26.81
C GLY A 461 37.39 49.41 25.89
N ASP A 462 38.32 49.82 25.03
CA ASP A 462 39.69 49.29 24.87
C ASP A 462 40.03 47.78 24.61
N ASP A 463 41.10 47.66 23.81
CA ASP A 463 42.11 46.60 23.68
C ASP A 463 41.92 45.36 22.76
N GLY A 464 42.73 45.32 21.69
CA GLY A 464 42.94 44.22 20.74
C GLY A 464 44.00 43.21 21.22
N PRO A 465 44.92 42.69 20.37
CA PRO A 465 44.93 42.44 18.92
C PRO A 465 45.27 40.94 18.62
N SER A 466 45.29 40.40 17.38
CA SER A 466 46.53 40.31 16.61
C SER A 466 46.42 39.46 15.33
N ALA A 467 46.95 40.05 14.26
CA ALA A 467 47.82 39.46 13.24
C ALA A 467 47.28 38.36 12.31
N LYS A 468 46.76 38.83 11.16
CA LYS A 468 46.81 38.14 9.87
C LYS A 468 48.27 38.01 9.40
N ARG A 469 48.70 36.83 8.97
CA ARG A 469 49.82 36.68 8.02
C ARG A 469 49.40 35.75 6.88
N LEU A 470 49.26 36.33 5.70
CA LEU A 470 49.04 35.67 4.40
C LEU A 470 50.26 34.81 4.02
N ARG A 471 50.03 33.65 3.40
CA ARG A 471 50.95 33.08 2.40
C ARG A 471 50.17 32.61 1.16
N LEU A 472 50.68 33.04 0.02
CA LEU A 472 50.16 32.92 -1.33
C LEU A 472 50.64 31.62 -2.00
N ASN A 473 49.79 31.06 -2.87
CA ASN A 473 50.06 30.09 -3.95
C ASN A 473 50.54 28.66 -3.60
N SER A 474 49.56 27.76 -3.49
CA SER A 474 49.66 26.45 -4.15
C SER A 474 48.41 26.25 -5.02
N GLN A 475 48.58 26.00 -6.32
CA GLN A 475 47.46 25.68 -7.21
C GLN A 475 46.69 24.48 -6.63
N SER A 476 45.43 24.70 -6.26
CA SER A 476 44.62 23.71 -5.57
C SER A 476 44.26 22.57 -6.52
N ALA A 477 44.19 21.34 -5.99
CA ALA A 477 43.81 20.13 -6.73
C ALA A 477 42.49 20.27 -7.52
N TRP A 478 41.66 21.24 -7.14
CA TRP A 478 40.44 21.65 -7.84
C TRP A 478 40.70 22.28 -9.21
N GLN A 479 41.72 23.12 -9.35
CA GLN A 479 42.06 23.74 -10.64
C GLN A 479 42.58 22.71 -11.66
N ARG A 480 43.22 21.62 -11.21
CA ARG A 480 43.58 20.49 -12.08
C ARG A 480 42.37 19.66 -12.50
N ARG A 481 41.42 19.43 -11.59
CA ARG A 481 40.18 18.68 -11.88
C ARG A 481 39.28 19.42 -12.86
N LEU A 482 39.15 20.75 -12.72
CA LEU A 482 38.39 21.58 -13.66
C LEU A 482 39.02 21.59 -15.06
N ARG A 483 40.35 21.63 -15.14
CA ARG A 483 41.06 21.56 -16.42
C ARG A 483 40.87 20.21 -17.11
N ASN A 484 40.89 19.12 -16.35
CA ASN A 484 40.61 17.79 -16.90
C ASN A 484 39.17 17.66 -17.41
N VAL A 485 38.19 18.23 -16.70
CA VAL A 485 36.77 18.24 -17.13
C VAL A 485 36.55 19.13 -18.36
N MET A 486 37.25 20.27 -18.46
CA MET A 486 37.22 21.10 -19.67
C MET A 486 37.87 20.38 -20.87
N ASN A 487 39.00 19.71 -20.66
CA ASN A 487 39.67 18.94 -21.71
C ASN A 487 38.84 17.73 -22.17
N ASP A 488 38.11 17.06 -21.26
CA ASP A 488 37.17 15.98 -21.57
C ASP A 488 35.96 16.46 -22.39
N ARG A 489 35.51 17.70 -22.18
CA ARG A 489 34.43 18.30 -22.97
C ARG A 489 34.91 18.70 -24.36
N ILE A 490 36.11 19.24 -24.49
CA ILE A 490 36.71 19.62 -25.78
C ILE A 490 37.00 18.37 -26.64
N THR A 491 37.47 17.27 -26.03
CA THR A 491 37.69 16.00 -26.75
C THR A 491 36.39 15.35 -27.22
N ARG A 492 35.31 15.44 -26.45
CA ARG A 492 33.97 14.98 -26.89
C ARG A 492 33.41 15.84 -28.01
N GLN A 493 33.59 17.16 -27.95
CA GLN A 493 33.10 18.09 -28.96
C GLN A 493 33.88 17.97 -30.30
N ASN A 494 35.18 17.62 -30.23
CA ASN A 494 35.98 17.31 -31.42
C ASN A 494 35.69 15.92 -32.01
N GLN A 495 35.23 14.94 -31.21
CA GLN A 495 34.79 13.64 -31.72
C GLN A 495 33.46 13.72 -32.49
N ASP A 496 32.56 14.61 -32.07
CA ASP A 496 31.27 14.83 -32.75
C ASP A 496 31.42 15.62 -34.07
N GLN A 497 32.51 16.38 -34.26
CA GLN A 497 32.78 17.10 -35.53
C GLN A 497 33.47 16.25 -36.61
N VAL A 498 34.09 15.11 -36.26
CA VAL A 498 34.82 14.27 -37.24
C VAL A 498 33.90 13.24 -37.94
N GLN A 499 32.65 13.08 -37.51
CA GLN A 499 31.69 12.13 -38.11
C GLN A 499 30.73 12.71 -39.16
N SER A 500 30.86 13.98 -39.56
CA SER A 500 30.07 14.54 -40.69
C SER A 500 30.95 14.91 -41.88
N PHE A 501 31.05 14.01 -42.86
CA PHE A 501 31.47 14.34 -44.24
C PHE A 501 30.25 14.34 -45.19
N PRO A 502 30.28 15.11 -46.30
CA PRO A 502 29.09 15.63 -46.97
C PRO A 502 28.53 14.69 -48.04
N VAL A 503 27.20 14.61 -48.14
CA VAL A 503 26.49 14.01 -49.29
C VAL A 503 26.36 15.07 -50.39
N ASN A 504 26.92 14.76 -51.56
CA ASN A 504 26.88 15.57 -52.78
C ASN A 504 25.44 15.89 -53.23
N ARG A 505 25.21 17.17 -53.54
CA ARG A 505 24.12 17.64 -54.40
C ARG A 505 24.29 17.03 -55.80
N SER A 506 23.25 16.37 -56.31
CA SER A 506 23.05 16.18 -57.75
C SER A 506 21.76 16.88 -58.15
N MET A 507 21.85 17.59 -59.28
CA MET A 507 20.88 18.54 -59.78
C MET A 507 19.68 17.87 -60.44
N LEU A 508 18.56 18.60 -60.37
CA LEU A 508 17.43 18.51 -61.28
C LEU A 508 17.87 18.71 -62.73
N HIS A 509 17.44 17.81 -63.61
CA HIS A 509 16.80 18.17 -64.87
C HIS A 509 15.71 17.17 -65.22
#